data_AF-A0A9P0HMQ7-F1
#
_entry.id   AF-A0A9P0HMQ7-F1
#
_cell.length_a   1.000
_cell.length_b   1.000
_cell.length_c   1.000
_cell.angle_alpha   90.00
_cell.angle_beta   90.00
_cell.angle_gamma   90.00
#
_symmetry.space_group_name_H-M   'P 1'
#
loop_
_entity.id
_entity.type
_entity.pdbx_description
1 polymer ?
#
loop_
_entity_poly.entity_id
_entity_poly.type
_entity_poly.pdbx_seq_one_letter_code
_entity_poly.pdbx_strand_id
1 'polypeptide(L)'
;MKVSTGISFAIPVEYAKEFIRLNEQKRKGAPVTEAPANLKKFIGITMLSLTPELIRQLRQKTDGFPTDINSGVLVWKVMVGSPAFGY
;
A
#
# COMPACT_ATOMS: atom_id res chain seq x y z
N MET A 1 9.18 9.73 -15.42
CA MET A 1 8.93 8.55 -16.27
C MET A 1 9.45 8.86 -17.66
N LYS A 2 10.40 8.08 -18.18
CA LYS A 2 10.98 8.25 -19.52
C LYS A 2 10.54 7.06 -20.38
N VAL A 3 9.85 7.33 -21.47
CA VAL A 3 9.22 6.29 -22.32
C VAL A 3 10.07 6.02 -23.57
N SER A 4 10.76 7.05 -24.07
CA SER A 4 11.76 6.93 -25.15
C SER A 4 12.85 8.00 -25.01
N THR A 5 13.95 7.88 -25.75
CA THR A 5 15.02 8.88 -25.77
C THR A 5 14.49 10.23 -26.25
N GLY A 6 14.59 11.26 -25.40
CA GLY A 6 14.14 12.62 -25.72
C GLY A 6 12.67 12.92 -25.39
N ILE A 7 11.88 11.94 -24.95
CA ILE A 7 10.47 12.15 -24.56
C ILE A 7 10.31 11.91 -23.06
N SER A 8 9.95 12.97 -22.34
CA SER A 8 9.61 12.96 -20.92
C SER A 8 8.18 13.40 -20.70
N PHE A 9 7.50 12.75 -19.75
CA PHE A 9 6.16 13.12 -19.33
C PHE A 9 6.20 13.77 -17.95
N ALA A 10 5.39 14.81 -17.79
CA ALA A 10 5.13 15.46 -16.51
C ALA A 10 3.64 15.40 -16.19
N ILE A 11 3.32 15.35 -14.90
CA ILE A 11 1.93 15.46 -14.43
C ILE A 11 1.53 16.93 -14.54
N PRO A 12 0.43 17.28 -15.25
CA PRO A 12 -0.02 18.67 -15.34
C PRO A 12 -0.45 19.19 -13.96
N VAL A 13 -0.24 20.49 -13.72
CA VAL A 13 -0.49 21.10 -12.40
C VAL A 13 -1.97 21.08 -12.01
N GLU A 14 -2.87 21.13 -13.00
CA GLU A 14 -4.32 21.04 -12.79
C GLU A 14 -4.72 19.72 -12.13
N TYR A 15 -4.16 18.60 -12.59
CA TYR A 15 -4.38 17.28 -12.00
C TYR A 15 -3.87 17.21 -10.56
N ALA A 16 -2.71 17.82 -10.28
CA ALA A 16 -2.16 17.86 -8.93
C ALA A 16 -3.07 18.66 -7.96
N LYS A 17 -3.57 19.82 -8.40
CA LYS A 17 -4.52 20.64 -7.63
C LYS A 17 -5.82 19.89 -7.35
N GLU A 18 -6.38 19.23 -8.35
CA GLU A 18 -7.60 18.44 -8.20
C GLU A 18 -7.41 17.28 -7.21
N PHE A 19 -6.30 16.56 -7.31
CA PHE A 19 -5.96 15.47 -6.39
C PHE A 19 -5.90 15.93 -4.92
N ILE A 20 -5.28 17.08 -4.65
CA ILE A 20 -5.23 17.66 -3.30
C ILE A 20 -6.65 18.00 -2.83
N ARG A 21 -7.43 18.71 -3.65
CA ARG A 21 -8.81 19.12 -3.33
C ARG A 21 -9.69 17.92 -2.96
N LEU A 22 -9.65 16.85 -3.76
CA LEU A 22 -10.44 15.64 -3.52
C LEU A 22 -10.05 14.94 -2.21
N ASN A 23 -8.75 14.92 -1.88
CA ASN A 23 -8.28 14.35 -0.63
C ASN A 23 -8.66 15.20 0.59
N GLU A 24 -8.61 16.53 0.48
CA GLU A 24 -9.08 17.43 1.55
C GLU A 24 -10.58 17.27 1.83
N GLN A 25 -11.40 17.15 0.78
CA GLN A 25 -12.84 16.89 0.93
C GLN A 25 -13.12 15.57 1.66
N LYS A 26 -12.39 14.50 1.32
CA LYS A 26 -12.48 13.21 2.02
C LYS A 26 -12.09 13.30 3.50
N ARG A 27 -11.18 14.20 3.87
CA ARG A 27 -10.78 14.42 5.27
C ARG A 27 -11.79 15.25 6.05
N LYS A 28 -12.45 16.24 5.41
CA LYS A 28 -13.45 17.11 6.05
C LYS A 28 -14.79 16.42 6.35
N GLY A 29 -15.10 15.30 5.69
CA GLY A 29 -16.32 14.53 5.94
C GLY A 29 -16.30 13.66 7.21
N ALA A 30 -15.22 13.66 7.99
CA ALA A 30 -15.14 12.96 9.27
C ALA A 30 -15.29 13.98 10.43
N PRO A 31 -16.43 14.01 11.15
CA PRO A 31 -16.56 14.87 12.32
C PRO A 31 -15.52 14.47 13.38
N VAL A 32 -14.78 15.45 13.87
CA VAL A 32 -13.68 15.30 14.84
C VAL A 32 -14.18 15.27 16.30
N THR A 33 -15.49 15.42 16.53
CA THR A 33 -16.04 15.77 17.85
C THR A 33 -16.78 14.67 18.60
N GLU A 34 -16.92 13.46 18.07
CA GLU A 34 -17.50 12.34 18.82
C GLU A 34 -16.65 11.11 18.56
N ALA A 35 -16.28 10.38 19.62
CA ALA A 35 -15.35 9.25 19.58
C ALA A 35 -15.58 8.40 18.32
N PRO A 36 -14.57 8.24 17.44
CA PRO A 36 -14.82 7.74 16.10
C PRO A 36 -15.37 6.32 16.19
N ALA A 37 -16.66 6.17 15.84
CA ALA A 37 -17.36 4.90 15.72
C ALA A 37 -16.71 3.93 14.70
N ASN A 38 -15.63 4.35 14.06
CA ASN A 38 -14.74 3.54 13.24
C ASN A 38 -13.27 3.97 13.44
N LEU A 39 -12.72 3.82 14.65
CA LEU A 39 -11.26 3.68 14.78
C LEU A 39 -10.85 2.52 13.88
N LYS A 40 -10.22 2.84 12.75
CA LYS A 40 -9.69 1.83 11.83
C LYS A 40 -8.77 0.94 12.64
N LYS A 41 -9.17 -0.33 12.80
CA LYS A 41 -8.38 -1.32 13.52
C LYS A 41 -7.04 -1.43 12.80
N PHE A 42 -5.97 -1.07 13.52
CA PHE A 42 -4.63 -1.01 12.98
C PHE A 42 -3.77 -2.06 13.67
N ILE A 43 -3.24 -2.98 12.87
CA ILE A 43 -2.38 -4.07 13.33
C ILE A 43 -0.89 -3.81 13.10
N GLY A 44 -0.54 -2.92 12.15
CA GLY A 44 0.84 -2.50 11.88
C GLY A 44 1.66 -3.41 10.97
N ILE A 45 1.02 -4.07 10.00
CA ILE A 45 1.71 -4.79 8.93
C ILE A 45 1.48 -4.15 7.56
N THR A 46 2.50 -4.18 6.73
CA THR A 46 2.39 -3.95 5.28
C THR A 46 2.12 -5.29 4.62
N MET A 47 0.95 -5.41 4.01
CA MET A 47 0.48 -6.64 3.36
C MET A 47 0.65 -6.54 1.84
N LEU A 48 1.03 -7.65 1.22
CA LEU A 48 1.05 -7.81 -0.23
C LEU A 48 0.31 -9.09 -0.61
N SER A 49 -0.79 -8.96 -1.35
CA SER A 49 -1.57 -10.11 -1.80
C SER A 49 -0.77 -10.96 -2.79
N LEU A 50 -0.68 -12.26 -2.54
CA LEU A 50 0.02 -13.21 -3.39
C LEU A 50 -0.85 -13.61 -4.58
N THR A 51 -0.68 -12.90 -5.69
CA THR A 51 -1.23 -13.32 -6.98
C THR A 51 -0.36 -14.41 -7.61
N PRO A 52 -0.90 -15.27 -8.49
CA PRO A 52 -0.13 -16.34 -9.11
C PRO A 52 1.13 -15.85 -9.84
N GLU A 53 1.02 -14.70 -10.53
CA GLU A 53 2.16 -14.08 -11.23
C GLU A 53 3.21 -13.56 -10.24
N LEU A 54 2.79 -12.95 -9.12
CA LEU A 54 3.71 -12.51 -8.08
C LEU A 54 4.42 -13.69 -7.41
N ILE A 55 3.73 -14.79 -7.14
CA ILE A 55 4.33 -16.02 -6.58
C ILE A 55 5.40 -16.55 -7.53
N ARG A 56 5.11 -16.61 -8.84
CA ARG A 56 6.08 -17.04 -9.85
C ARG A 56 7.32 -16.13 -9.85
N GLN A 57 7.13 -14.83 -9.77
CA GLN A 57 8.23 -13.86 -9.71
C GLN A 57 9.05 -13.97 -8.42
N LEU A 58 8.39 -14.18 -7.27
CA LEU A 58 9.05 -14.35 -5.97
C LEU A 58 9.90 -15.62 -5.95
N ARG A 59 9.39 -16.74 -6.47
CA ARG A 59 10.15 -18.00 -6.59
C ARG A 59 11.38 -17.89 -7.48
N GLN A 60 11.35 -17.01 -8.49
CA GLN A 60 12.49 -16.79 -9.38
C GLN A 60 13.56 -15.86 -8.79
N LYS A 61 13.15 -14.92 -7.93
CA LYS A 61 14.05 -13.87 -7.40
C LYS A 61 14.58 -14.15 -6.00
N THR A 62 13.88 -14.97 -5.23
CA THR A 62 14.19 -15.21 -3.82
C THR A 62 14.50 -16.68 -3.60
N ASP A 63 15.75 -16.97 -3.29
CA ASP A 63 16.16 -18.30 -2.85
C ASP A 63 15.48 -18.63 -1.51
N GLY A 64 14.81 -19.79 -1.45
CA GLY A 64 14.10 -20.26 -0.26
C GLY A 64 12.63 -19.85 -0.15
N PHE A 65 12.02 -19.30 -1.20
CA PHE A 65 10.56 -19.12 -1.20
C PHE A 65 9.83 -20.48 -1.23
N PRO A 66 8.88 -20.74 -0.30
CA PRO A 66 8.21 -22.04 -0.22
C PRO A 66 7.41 -22.39 -1.50
N THR A 67 7.52 -23.64 -1.96
CA THR A 67 6.84 -24.13 -3.17
C THR A 67 5.39 -24.55 -2.95
N ASP A 68 5.01 -24.76 -1.69
CA ASP A 68 3.67 -25.16 -1.24
C ASP A 68 2.67 -23.99 -1.19
N ILE A 69 3.15 -22.73 -1.15
CA ILE A 69 2.28 -21.55 -1.10
C ILE A 69 1.76 -21.20 -2.50
N ASN A 70 0.45 -21.31 -2.69
CA ASN A 70 -0.25 -21.00 -3.95
C ASN A 70 -1.18 -19.78 -3.86
N SER A 71 -1.50 -19.31 -2.66
CA SER A 71 -2.32 -18.12 -2.41
C SER A 71 -2.05 -17.58 -1.00
N GLY A 72 -2.49 -16.35 -0.72
CA GLY A 72 -2.40 -15.77 0.62
C GLY A 72 -1.93 -14.32 0.59
N VAL A 73 -1.40 -13.87 1.72
CA VAL A 73 -0.88 -12.50 1.90
C VAL A 73 0.53 -12.59 2.46
N LEU A 74 1.47 -11.96 1.79
CA LEU A 74 2.83 -11.76 2.27
C LEU A 74 2.86 -10.59 3.25
N VAL A 75 3.36 -10.85 4.46
CA VAL A 75 3.72 -9.80 5.41
C VAL A 75 5.06 -9.23 5.00
N TRP A 76 5.05 -8.07 4.33
CA TRP A 76 6.25 -7.44 3.79
C TRP A 76 7.08 -6.73 4.87
N LYS A 77 6.39 -6.05 5.79
CA LYS A 77 7.01 -5.28 6.87
C LYS A 77 6.10 -5.24 8.08
N VAL A 78 6.70 -5.32 9.26
CA VAL A 78 6.04 -5.08 10.54
C VAL A 78 6.54 -3.76 11.12
N MET A 79 5.62 -2.92 11.60
CA MET A 79 5.95 -1.63 12.21
C MET A 79 6.33 -1.81 13.68
N VAL A 80 7.47 -1.25 14.10
CA VAL A 80 7.91 -1.27 15.50
C VAL A 80 6.87 -0.56 16.39
N GLY A 81 6.57 -1.15 17.56
CA GLY A 81 5.57 -0.63 18.49
C GLY A 81 4.12 -0.85 18.05
N SER A 82 3.89 -1.64 17.00
CA SER A 82 2.54 -2.05 16.59
C SER A 82 2.12 -3.38 17.23
N PRO A 83 0.81 -3.69 17.28
CA PRO A 83 0.34 -4.97 17.82
C PRO A 83 0.98 -6.21 17.18
N ALA A 84 1.32 -6.15 15.89
CA ALA A 84 1.94 -7.26 15.17
C ALA A 84 3.45 -7.44 15.44
N PHE A 85 4.13 -6.43 16.01
CA PHE A 85 5.56 -6.54 16.31
C PHE A 85 5.84 -7.48 17.48
N GLY A 86 4.85 -7.66 18.38
CA GLY A 86 5.09 -8.30 19.67
C GLY A 86 5.88 -7.38 20.60
N TYR A 87 5.77 -7.62 21.90
CA TYR A 87 6.59 -6.95 22.92
C TYR A 87 7.89 -7.71 23.14
#